data_AF-A0A930BTH3-F1
#
_entry.id   AF-A0A930BTH3-F1
#
_cell.length_a   1.000
_cell.length_b   1.000
_cell.length_c   1.000
_cell.angle_alpha   90.00
_cell.angle_beta   90.00
_cell.angle_gamma   90.00
#
_symmetry.space_group_name_H-M   'P 1'
#
loop_
_entity.id
_entity.type
_entity.pdbx_description
1 polymer ?
#
loop_
_entity_poly.entity_id
_entity_poly.type
_entity_poly.pdbx_seq_one_letter_code
_entity_poly.pdbx_strand_id
1 'polypeptide(L)'
;MATPNEKLAASLELLKVLQDRGHRVVRSAALSRTHRERLSQAGYLQEVIKGWYLPARPDFAAGSLEGSTAAWFAGMRDFVAGYCDDRFGSGWHLSPDQSLLLRTGEQP
;
A
#
# COMPACT_ATOMS: atom_id res chain seq x y z
N MET A 1 -26.63 10.04 13.47
CA MET A 1 -25.37 9.31 13.74
C MET A 1 -24.99 8.56 12.47
N ALA A 2 -23.75 8.65 12.00
CA ALA A 2 -23.32 7.91 10.82
C ALA A 2 -23.31 6.40 11.09
N THR A 3 -23.90 5.63 10.19
CA THR A 3 -23.92 4.16 10.19
C THR A 3 -22.50 3.60 10.02
N PRO A 4 -22.25 2.33 10.42
CA PRO A 4 -20.96 1.68 10.22
C PRO A 4 -20.48 1.72 8.76
N ASN A 5 -21.40 1.60 7.80
CA ASN A 5 -21.10 1.70 6.36
C ASN A 5 -20.67 3.10 5.94
N GLU A 6 -21.32 4.16 6.43
CA GLU A 6 -20.92 5.54 6.11
C GLU A 6 -19.50 5.85 6.64
N LYS A 7 -19.15 5.30 7.81
CA LYS A 7 -17.80 5.45 8.38
C LYS A 7 -16.73 4.67 7.61
N LEU A 8 -17.10 3.54 7.00
CA LEU A 8 -16.21 2.78 6.13
C LEU A 8 -16.04 3.49 4.78
N ALA A 9 -17.13 3.97 4.19
CA ALA A 9 -17.11 4.76 2.96
C ALA A 9 -16.19 5.99 3.10
N ALA A 10 -16.31 6.74 4.20
CA ALA A 10 -15.41 7.87 4.48
C ALA A 10 -13.93 7.45 4.56
N SER A 11 -13.62 6.28 5.13
CA SER A 11 -12.25 5.77 5.14
C SER A 11 -11.77 5.36 3.74
N LEU A 12 -12.65 4.78 2.92
CA LEU A 12 -12.34 4.35 1.55
C LEU A 12 -12.08 5.56 0.64
N GLU A 13 -12.83 6.65 0.81
CA GLU A 13 -12.59 7.90 0.08
C GLU A 13 -11.18 8.44 0.35
N LEU A 14 -10.74 8.42 1.62
CA LEU A 14 -9.37 8.83 1.96
C LEU A 14 -8.32 7.90 1.34
N LEU A 15 -8.57 6.60 1.36
CA LEU A 15 -7.68 5.62 0.72
C LEU A 15 -7.60 5.84 -0.79
N LYS A 16 -8.74 6.13 -1.43
CA LYS A 16 -8.84 6.44 -2.86
C LYS A 16 -8.05 7.69 -3.21
N VAL A 17 -8.15 8.76 -2.43
CA VAL A 17 -7.37 9.98 -2.64
C VAL A 17 -5.85 9.71 -2.60
N LEU A 18 -5.40 8.82 -1.72
CA LEU A 18 -3.99 8.41 -1.67
C LEU A 18 -3.59 7.62 -2.92
N GLN A 19 -4.43 6.68 -3.36
CA GLN A 19 -4.20 5.89 -4.56
C GLN A 19 -4.20 6.73 -5.85
N ASP A 20 -5.13 7.68 -5.99
CA ASP A 20 -5.23 8.61 -7.12
C ASP A 20 -4.00 9.52 -7.24
N ARG A 21 -3.34 9.83 -6.12
CA ARG A 21 -2.04 10.54 -6.10
C ARG A 21 -0.85 9.67 -6.48
N GLY A 22 -1.08 8.40 -6.85
CA GLY A 22 -0.04 7.44 -7.16
C GLY A 22 0.62 6.82 -5.92
N HIS A 23 0.13 7.10 -4.71
CA HIS A 23 0.62 6.45 -3.50
C HIS A 23 0.05 5.04 -3.42
N ARG A 24 0.77 4.09 -4.00
CA ARG A 24 0.48 2.66 -3.91
C ARG A 24 0.88 2.06 -2.57
N VAL A 25 1.50 2.85 -1.70
CA VAL A 25 1.92 2.50 -0.34
C VAL A 25 1.42 3.56 0.62
N VAL A 26 0.88 3.15 1.75
CA VAL A 26 0.27 4.05 2.73
C VAL A 26 1.12 4.05 3.99
N ARG A 27 1.64 5.22 4.35
CA ARG A 27 2.29 5.42 5.65
C ARG A 27 1.25 5.60 6.75
N SER A 28 1.60 5.20 7.97
CA SER A 28 0.78 5.46 9.15
C SER A 28 0.45 6.95 9.29
N ALA A 29 1.38 7.86 8.99
CA ALA A 29 1.14 9.30 9.06
C ALA A 29 0.07 9.82 8.07
N ALA A 30 -0.19 9.10 6.97
CA ALA A 30 -1.14 9.52 5.93
C ALA A 30 -2.61 9.28 6.30
N LEU A 31 -2.89 8.44 7.29
CA LEU A 31 -4.25 8.11 7.74
C LEU A 31 -4.33 8.17 9.27
N SER A 32 -5.45 8.68 9.81
CA SER A 32 -5.67 8.63 11.26
C SER A 32 -5.78 7.18 11.75
N ARG A 33 -5.45 6.95 13.03
CA ARG A 33 -5.54 5.62 13.65
C ARG A 33 -6.90 4.95 13.39
N THR A 34 -7.97 5.72 13.55
CA THR A 34 -9.35 5.25 13.35
C THR A 34 -9.62 4.78 11.92
N HIS A 35 -9.11 5.49 10.90
CA HIS A 35 -9.29 5.06 9.51
C HIS A 35 -8.42 3.85 9.20
N ARG A 36 -7.19 3.78 9.70
CA ARG A 36 -6.28 2.64 9.52
C ARG A 36 -6.86 1.36 10.11
N GLU A 37 -7.29 1.39 11.38
CA GLU A 37 -7.88 0.23 12.05
C GLU A 37 -9.12 -0.25 11.30
N ARG A 38 -9.98 0.68 10.86
CA ARG A 38 -11.19 0.34 10.09
C ARG A 38 -10.88 -0.28 8.73
N LEU A 39 -9.94 0.27 7.97
CA LEU A 39 -9.55 -0.24 6.66
C LEU A 39 -8.85 -1.59 6.77
N SER A 40 -8.03 -1.78 7.80
CA SER A 40 -7.33 -3.03 8.05
C SER A 40 -8.28 -4.15 8.48
N GLN A 41 -9.22 -3.85 9.39
CA GLN A 41 -10.28 -4.78 9.76
C GLN A 41 -11.18 -5.17 8.59
N ALA A 42 -11.42 -4.22 7.66
CA ALA A 42 -12.20 -4.48 6.46
C ALA A 42 -11.39 -5.14 5.32
N GLY A 43 -10.10 -5.46 5.53
CA GLY A 43 -9.26 -6.14 4.54
C GLY A 43 -8.74 -5.27 3.38
N TYR A 44 -8.94 -3.95 3.46
CA TYR A 44 -8.46 -3.00 2.44
C TYR A 44 -7.02 -2.56 2.67
N LEU A 45 -6.46 -2.86 3.84
CA LEU A 45 -5.15 -2.38 4.25
C LEU A 45 -4.38 -3.48 5.02
N GLN A 46 -3.25 -3.90 4.47
CA GLN A 46 -2.38 -4.90 5.08
C GLN A 46 -1.12 -4.22 5.63
N GLU A 47 -0.80 -4.45 6.91
CA GLU A 47 0.47 -4.01 7.48
C GLU A 47 1.58 -4.91 6.97
N VAL A 48 2.60 -4.31 6.34
CA VAL A 48 3.80 -5.05 5.89
C VAL A 48 4.86 -5.00 6.97
N ILE A 49 5.18 -3.78 7.42
CA ILE A 49 6.06 -3.51 8.55
C ILE A 49 5.41 -2.41 9.38
N LYS A 50 5.82 -2.29 10.65
CA LYS A 50 5.26 -1.29 11.57
C LYS A 50 5.27 0.11 10.95
N GLY A 51 4.08 0.67 10.76
CA GLY A 51 3.89 2.01 10.22
C GLY A 51 3.83 2.12 8.70
N TRP A 52 3.90 1.00 7.97
CA TRP A 52 3.77 0.91 6.53
C TRP A 52 2.73 -0.11 6.11
N TYR A 53 1.87 0.30 5.20
CA TYR A 53 0.73 -0.48 4.78
C TYR A 53 0.63 -0.56 3.26
N LEU A 54 0.18 -1.71 2.76
CA LEU A 54 -0.20 -1.89 1.37
C LEU A 54 -1.72 -1.94 1.23
N PRO A 55 -2.30 -1.26 0.23
CA PRO A 55 -3.69 -1.44 -0.12
C PRO A 55 -3.89 -2.87 -0.64
N ALA A 56 -4.85 -3.58 -0.07
CA ALA A 56 -5.22 -4.93 -0.46
C ALA A 56 -6.68 -4.96 -0.91
N ARG A 57 -7.04 -5.97 -1.70
CA ARG A 57 -8.44 -6.24 -2.00
C ARG A 57 -8.98 -7.18 -0.92
N PRO A 58 -10.16 -6.89 -0.34
CA PRO A 58 -10.75 -7.72 0.72
C PRO A 58 -11.02 -9.17 0.25
N ASP A 59 -11.25 -9.34 -1.06
CA ASP A 59 -11.42 -10.64 -1.73
C ASP A 59 -10.21 -11.58 -1.53
N PHE A 60 -9.02 -11.01 -1.38
CA PHE A 60 -7.76 -11.73 -1.15
C PHE A 60 -7.33 -11.70 0.32
N ALA A 61 -7.82 -10.75 1.12
CA ALA A 61 -7.45 -10.59 2.53
C ALA A 61 -8.21 -11.54 3.48
N ALA A 62 -9.25 -12.23 3.00
CA ALA A 62 -10.03 -13.18 3.78
C ALA A 62 -9.27 -14.51 3.95
N GLY A 63 -8.32 -14.56 4.89
CA GLY A 63 -7.88 -15.80 5.55
C GLY A 63 -6.87 -16.69 4.81
N SER A 64 -6.46 -16.36 3.59
CA SER A 64 -5.52 -17.18 2.80
C SER A 64 -4.14 -16.53 2.71
N LEU A 65 -3.08 -17.24 3.13
CA LEU A 65 -1.68 -16.81 2.95
C LEU A 65 -1.35 -16.45 1.48
N GLU A 66 -2.06 -17.06 0.53
CA GLU A 66 -1.93 -16.82 -0.91
C GLU A 66 -2.32 -15.38 -1.30
N GLY A 67 -3.41 -14.84 -0.74
CA GLY A 67 -3.87 -13.49 -1.04
C GLY A 67 -2.98 -12.40 -0.43
N SER A 68 -2.47 -12.65 0.78
CA SER A 68 -1.47 -11.78 1.43
C SER A 68 -0.15 -11.74 0.66
N THR A 69 0.22 -12.86 0.01
CA THR A 69 1.43 -12.98 -0.80
C THR A 69 1.27 -12.31 -2.18
N ALA A 70 0.12 -12.48 -2.82
CA ALA A 70 -0.19 -11.81 -4.10
C ALA A 70 -0.20 -10.28 -3.97
N ALA A 71 -0.83 -9.75 -2.90
CA ALA A 71 -0.83 -8.32 -2.61
C ALA A 71 0.60 -7.79 -2.34
N TRP A 72 1.42 -8.58 -1.64
CA TRP A 72 2.83 -8.25 -1.43
C TRP A 72 3.60 -8.19 -2.75
N PHE A 73 3.56 -9.23 -3.59
CA PHE A 73 4.30 -9.22 -4.85
C PHE A 73 3.85 -8.12 -5.81
N ALA A 74 2.55 -7.82 -5.85
CA ALA A 74 2.02 -6.71 -6.63
C ALA A 74 2.49 -5.33 -6.13
N GLY A 75 2.66 -5.17 -4.82
CA GLY A 75 2.98 -3.88 -4.18
C GLY A 75 4.44 -3.72 -3.73
N MET A 76 5.26 -4.78 -3.76
CA MET A 76 6.61 -4.79 -3.17
C MET A 76 7.52 -3.75 -3.81
N ARG A 77 7.41 -3.55 -5.13
CA ARG A 77 8.25 -2.58 -5.85
C ARG A 77 7.96 -1.15 -5.41
N ASP A 78 6.68 -0.82 -5.36
CA ASP A 78 6.20 0.47 -4.87
C ASP A 78 6.56 0.65 -3.39
N PHE A 79 6.48 -0.42 -2.59
CA PHE A 79 6.92 -0.41 -1.19
C PHE A 79 8.41 -0.09 -1.05
N VAL A 80 9.28 -0.80 -1.77
CA VAL A 80 10.72 -0.55 -1.75
C VAL A 80 11.02 0.88 -2.20
N ALA A 81 10.36 1.35 -3.26
CA ALA A 81 10.56 2.70 -3.75
C ALA A 81 10.13 3.76 -2.72
N GLY A 82 8.92 3.66 -2.17
CA GLY A 82 8.43 4.61 -1.17
C GLY A 82 9.21 4.55 0.13
N TYR A 83 9.58 3.36 0.60
CA TYR A 83 10.38 3.19 1.82
C TYR A 83 11.78 3.75 1.66
N CYS A 84 12.43 3.49 0.53
CA CYS A 84 13.77 4.01 0.28
C CYS A 84 13.76 5.52 0.04
N ASP A 85 12.72 6.07 -0.61
CA ASP A 85 12.57 7.52 -0.78
C ASP A 85 12.40 8.22 0.57
N ASP A 86 11.55 7.68 1.44
CA ASP A 86 11.34 8.22 2.80
C ASP A 86 12.59 8.12 3.68
N ARG A 87 13.35 7.03 3.58
CA ARG A 87 14.51 6.76 4.46
C ARG A 87 15.82 7.33 3.95
N PHE A 88 16.05 7.33 2.64
CA PHE A 88 17.32 7.66 2.00
C PHE A 88 17.23 8.89 1.08
N GLY A 89 16.02 9.43 0.84
CA GLY A 89 15.81 10.62 0.01
C GLY A 89 16.35 10.45 -1.41
N SER A 90 17.06 11.44 -1.93
CA SER A 90 17.68 11.36 -3.25
C SER A 90 18.95 10.49 -3.31
N GLY A 91 19.35 9.87 -2.19
CA GLY A 91 20.57 9.08 -2.07
C GLY A 91 20.40 7.61 -2.48
N TRP A 92 19.22 7.19 -2.92
CA TRP A 92 18.98 5.82 -3.38
C TRP A 92 18.56 5.80 -4.86
N HIS A 93 19.00 4.77 -5.55
CA HIS A 93 18.49 4.37 -6.84
C HIS A 93 18.39 2.86 -6.84
N LEU A 94 17.35 2.31 -7.47
CA LEU A 94 17.36 0.89 -7.79
C LEU A 94 18.48 0.68 -8.82
N SER A 95 19.34 -0.34 -8.61
CA SER A 95 20.54 -0.59 -9.40
C SER A 95 20.35 -0.21 -10.88
N PRO A 96 21.31 0.48 -11.52
CA PRO A 96 21.13 1.03 -12.87
C PRO A 96 20.68 -0.03 -13.89
N ASP A 97 21.13 -1.27 -13.74
CA ASP A 97 20.68 -2.43 -14.51
C ASP A 97 19.16 -2.72 -14.36
N GLN A 98 18.63 -2.69 -13.14
CA GLN A 98 17.20 -2.84 -12.87
C GLN A 98 16.38 -1.63 -13.33
N SER A 99 16.96 -0.43 -13.28
CA SER A 99 16.35 0.78 -13.83
C SER A 99 16.26 0.74 -15.37
N LEU A 100 17.24 0.11 -16.03
CA LEU A 100 17.20 -0.14 -17.47
C LEU A 100 16.16 -1.21 -17.81
N LEU A 101 16.15 -2.36 -17.13
CA LEU A 101 15.13 -3.41 -17.32
C LEU A 101 13.70 -2.89 -17.17
N LEU A 102 13.48 -2.03 -16.17
CA LEU A 102 12.22 -1.29 -15.97
C LEU A 102 11.79 -0.46 -17.18
N ARG A 103 12.75 0.18 -17.84
CA ARG A 103 12.49 1.10 -18.96
C ARG A 103 12.40 0.37 -20.30
N THR A 104 12.99 -0.81 -20.40
CA THR A 104 12.95 -1.67 -21.59
C THR A 104 11.77 -2.67 -21.56
N GLY A 105 11.05 -2.78 -20.43
CA GLY A 105 9.85 -3.61 -20.31
C GLY A 105 10.14 -5.10 -20.05
N GLU A 106 11.40 -5.46 -19.83
CA GLU A 106 11.80 -6.82 -19.48
C GLU A 106 11.64 -7.00 -17.97
N GLN A 107 10.54 -7.62 -17.54
CA GLN A 107 10.43 -8.13 -16.18
C GLN A 107 11.01 -9.55 -16.14
N PRO A 108 11.89 -9.89 -15.17
CA PRO A 108 12.06 -11.28 -14.76
C PRO A 108 10.83 -11.79 -14.01
#